data_AF-A0A522YUH5-F1
#
_entry.id   AF-A0A522YUH5-F1
#
_cell.length_a   1.000
_cell.length_b   1.000
_cell.length_c   1.000
_cell.angle_alpha   90.00
_cell.angle_beta   90.00
_cell.angle_gamma   90.00
#
_symmetry.space_group_name_H-M   'P 1'
#
loop_
_entity.id
_entity.type
_entity.pdbx_description
1 polymer ?
#
loop_
_entity_poly.entity_id
_entity_poly.type
_entity_poly.pdbx_seq_one_letter_code
_entity_poly.pdbx_strand_id
1 'polypeptide(L)'
;MTNLRGWLFDAHAARSGVRLWVLDEDGRCHELLDPWRPVVRVAARGDSGARAESLLRARLGRPPEKSARAELFSGELTAVWEARLPPREQVKLTGELKDLGCELYDADIHPLQAWHYERGHFPLAFGEFAFEDKVLRGTELQDDRWAVDYPLPHLKTMRLRLSGSEVAGKLDPNHAPRGSLLVETERGLSELEGPLDLQLETLARRLAEEDPDVLETEWGDSWLLPALTGAAERCKVALPLSRDPSQRLKAQDSRTFYTYGRAVYQNGSIYLRGRWHLDVRNSFMLRECGRDGLFEVARLGALPVQRAARSTIGTALSSMQMLEAMRSGILIPSAKAQTEDFRGADEFLAADKGGLAYEADVGWHGEVVEYDFASMYPALMVQRNISPETVNCPCCPEERVPETGHHLCRRRPGLVPRVLAPLLKKRAAYKALAKSDHPERASYKARASAHKWILVCCFGYLGYSNARFGKIEAHECVTAWGRETLLRAKDAAEGAGFRMLHALVDSVWLEGKPGTDYEALR
;
A
#
# COMPACT_ATOMS: atom_id res chain seq x y z
N MET A 1 30.56 10.77 16.57
CA MET A 1 29.56 10.28 15.59
C MET A 1 29.65 8.77 15.55
N THR A 2 28.56 8.10 15.90
CA THR A 2 28.47 6.63 15.93
C THR A 2 27.71 6.18 14.69
N ASN A 3 28.06 5.02 14.14
CA ASN A 3 27.34 4.42 13.03
C ASN A 3 26.71 3.11 13.49
N LEU A 4 25.46 2.89 13.11
CA LEU A 4 24.72 1.68 13.40
C LEU A 4 24.34 1.00 12.09
N ARG A 5 24.68 -0.28 11.95
CA ARG A 5 24.31 -1.09 10.79
C ARG A 5 23.15 -2.00 11.15
N GLY A 6 22.10 -2.02 10.31
CA GLY A 6 20.89 -2.78 10.60
C GLY A 6 19.71 -2.45 9.70
N TRP A 7 18.53 -2.92 10.10
CA TRP A 7 17.28 -2.69 9.38
C TRP A 7 16.48 -1.56 10.03
N LEU A 8 15.91 -0.67 9.21
CA LEU A 8 14.90 0.28 9.65
C LEU A 8 13.62 -0.46 10.07
N PHE A 9 13.54 -0.82 11.34
CA PHE A 9 12.52 -1.70 11.88
C PHE A 9 11.19 -0.98 12.10
N ASP A 10 11.14 0.11 12.85
CA ASP A 10 9.87 0.81 13.12
C ASP A 10 10.06 2.32 13.15
N ALA A 11 8.96 3.07 13.04
CA ALA A 11 8.98 4.51 13.22
C ALA A 11 7.61 5.06 13.63
N HIS A 12 7.59 6.18 14.36
CA HIS A 12 6.38 6.94 14.63
C HIS A 12 6.64 8.44 14.80
N ALA A 13 5.57 9.22 14.62
CA ALA A 13 5.60 10.67 14.83
C ALA A 13 5.84 11.03 16.31
N ALA A 14 6.93 11.75 16.57
CA ALA A 14 7.27 12.34 17.86
C ALA A 14 6.94 13.85 17.88
N ARG A 15 7.13 14.52 19.02
CA ARG A 15 6.92 15.97 19.13
C ARG A 15 7.93 16.77 18.30
N SER A 16 9.17 16.29 18.22
CA SER A 16 10.31 16.98 17.59
C SER A 16 10.69 16.43 16.21
N GLY A 17 9.93 15.47 15.66
CA GLY A 17 10.22 14.84 14.39
C GLY A 17 9.68 13.41 14.31
N VAL A 18 10.51 12.47 13.83
CA VAL A 18 10.20 11.05 13.73
C VAL A 18 11.13 10.27 14.64
N ARG A 19 10.56 9.50 15.56
CA ARG A 19 11.31 8.51 16.32
C ARG A 19 11.34 7.22 15.50
N LEU A 20 12.52 6.64 15.35
CA LEU A 20 12.74 5.42 14.58
C LEU A 20 13.50 4.40 15.40
N TRP A 21 13.38 3.15 14.98
CA TRP A 21 14.11 2.02 15.55
C TRP A 21 14.88 1.31 14.47
N VAL A 22 16.15 1.07 14.76
CA VAL A 22 17.03 0.28 13.93
C VAL A 22 17.31 -1.02 14.67
N LEU A 23 16.99 -2.15 14.03
CA LEU A 23 17.31 -3.48 14.53
C LEU A 23 18.67 -3.86 13.96
N ASP A 24 19.68 -4.06 14.80
CA ASP A 24 21.04 -4.40 14.34
C ASP A 24 21.15 -5.89 13.94
N GLU A 25 22.29 -6.26 13.39
CA GLU A 25 22.60 -7.64 12.95
C GLU A 25 22.59 -8.64 14.13
N ASP A 26 22.78 -8.18 15.36
CA ASP A 26 22.70 -8.99 16.60
C ASP A 26 21.27 -9.09 17.17
N GLY A 27 20.28 -8.48 16.51
CA GLY A 27 18.89 -8.48 16.96
C GLY A 27 18.59 -7.52 18.12
N ARG A 28 19.44 -6.52 18.36
CA ARG A 28 19.21 -5.45 19.34
C ARG A 28 18.54 -4.27 18.68
N CYS A 29 17.55 -3.72 19.37
CA CYS A 29 16.75 -2.62 18.86
C CYS A 29 17.22 -1.27 19.44
N HIS A 30 17.62 -0.35 18.55
CA HIS A 30 18.17 0.96 18.92
C HIS A 30 17.20 2.07 18.55
N GLU A 31 16.89 2.93 19.52
CA GLU A 31 16.02 4.10 19.32
C GLU A 31 16.85 5.31 18.85
N LEU A 32 16.42 5.92 17.74
CA LEU A 32 16.96 7.18 17.23
C LEU A 32 15.84 8.21 16.98
N LEU A 33 16.22 9.47 16.82
CA LEU A 33 15.34 10.59 16.49
C LEU A 33 15.83 11.28 15.21
N ASP A 34 14.98 11.33 14.19
CA ASP A 34 15.16 12.21 13.05
C ASP A 34 14.34 13.50 13.27
N PRO A 35 14.96 14.70 13.37
CA PRO A 35 14.25 15.98 13.50
C PRO A 35 13.56 16.45 12.21
N TRP A 36 13.10 15.49 11.38
CA TRP A 36 12.42 15.72 10.12
C TRP A 36 11.05 16.37 10.30
N ARG A 37 10.67 17.21 9.32
CA ARG A 37 9.43 17.96 9.28
C ARG A 37 8.76 17.80 7.92
N PRO A 38 7.52 17.26 7.84
CA PRO A 38 6.79 17.16 6.59
C PRO A 38 6.61 18.53 5.96
N VAL A 39 6.62 18.55 4.63
CA VAL A 39 6.27 19.72 3.84
C VAL A 39 4.78 19.73 3.51
N VAL A 40 4.14 20.88 3.74
CA VAL A 40 2.82 21.21 3.22
C VAL A 40 3.01 22.25 2.13
N ARG A 41 2.42 22.02 0.95
CA ARG A 41 2.49 22.94 -0.19
C ARG A 41 1.14 23.57 -0.47
N VAL A 42 1.14 24.87 -0.72
CA VAL A 42 -0.08 25.65 -0.97
C VAL A 42 0.06 26.42 -2.28
N ALA A 43 -0.91 26.29 -3.18
CA ALA A 43 -0.95 27.10 -4.40
C ALA A 43 -1.15 28.58 -4.04
N ALA A 44 -0.25 29.44 -4.52
CA ALA A 44 -0.28 30.87 -4.21
C ALA A 44 -1.12 31.64 -5.23
N ARG A 45 -2.46 31.72 -5.04
CA ARG A 45 -3.35 32.44 -5.96
C ARG A 45 -4.40 33.26 -5.23
N GLY A 46 -4.66 34.48 -5.74
CA GLY A 46 -5.75 35.35 -5.29
C GLY A 46 -5.72 35.70 -3.80
N ASP A 47 -6.90 35.96 -3.26
CA ASP A 47 -7.08 36.36 -1.86
C ASP A 47 -6.86 35.19 -0.88
N SER A 48 -7.24 33.97 -1.24
CA SER A 48 -6.93 32.75 -0.47
C SER A 48 -5.42 32.57 -0.28
N GLY A 49 -4.63 32.90 -1.31
CA GLY A 49 -3.18 33.01 -1.22
C GLY A 49 -2.78 34.02 -0.15
N ALA A 50 -3.15 35.29 -0.24
CA ALA A 50 -2.71 36.30 0.74
C ALA A 50 -3.01 35.89 2.20
N ARG A 51 -4.18 35.30 2.44
CA ARG A 51 -4.56 34.76 3.76
C ARG A 51 -3.70 33.58 4.20
N ALA A 52 -3.42 32.65 3.28
CA ALA A 52 -2.53 31.52 3.56
C ALA A 52 -1.09 31.99 3.86
N GLU A 53 -0.54 32.99 3.16
CA GLU A 53 0.80 33.51 3.49
C GLU A 53 0.84 34.05 4.92
N SER A 54 -0.18 34.81 5.31
CA SER A 54 -0.30 35.37 6.66
C SER A 54 -0.35 34.28 7.73
N LEU A 55 -1.19 33.25 7.52
CA LEU A 55 -1.28 32.09 8.41
C LEU A 55 0.06 31.35 8.51
N LEU A 56 0.69 31.06 7.37
CA LEU A 56 1.98 30.37 7.33
C LEU A 56 3.07 31.17 8.03
N ARG A 57 3.12 32.49 7.81
CA ARG A 57 4.08 33.38 8.48
C ARG A 57 3.90 33.38 9.99
N ALA A 58 2.66 33.42 10.48
CA ALA A 58 2.36 33.35 11.90
C ALA A 58 2.78 32.01 12.52
N ARG A 59 2.61 30.90 11.80
CA ARG A 59 2.99 29.55 12.26
C ARG A 59 4.49 29.30 12.22
N LEU A 60 5.18 29.78 11.19
CA LEU A 60 6.60 29.54 10.98
C LEU A 60 7.50 30.55 11.71
N GLY A 61 6.95 31.71 12.11
CA GLY A 61 7.72 32.84 12.64
C GLY A 61 8.60 33.53 11.58
N ARG A 62 8.48 33.14 10.32
CA ARG A 62 9.23 33.63 9.15
C ARG A 62 8.37 33.51 7.89
N PRO A 63 8.68 34.24 6.80
CA PRO A 63 7.99 34.06 5.53
C PRO A 63 8.09 32.61 5.04
N PRO A 64 7.02 32.03 4.45
CA PRO A 64 7.09 30.70 3.85
C PRO A 64 8.04 30.69 2.66
N GLU A 65 8.68 29.54 2.42
CA GLU A 65 9.55 29.36 1.26
C GLU A 65 8.72 29.26 -0.02
N LYS A 66 9.23 29.77 -1.14
CA LYS A 66 8.56 29.69 -2.44
C LYS A 66 9.28 28.68 -3.32
N SER A 67 8.52 27.84 -4.00
CA SER A 67 9.06 26.91 -5.00
C SER A 67 8.12 26.78 -6.19
N ALA A 68 8.60 26.16 -7.26
CA ALA A 68 7.80 25.77 -8.41
C ALA A 68 7.94 24.27 -8.63
N ARG A 69 6.82 23.60 -8.92
CA ARG A 69 6.74 22.14 -9.11
C ARG A 69 5.76 21.84 -10.23
N ALA A 70 5.95 20.69 -10.90
CA ALA A 70 5.06 20.29 -11.97
C ALA A 70 3.71 19.87 -11.40
N GLU A 71 2.61 20.40 -11.96
CA GLU A 71 1.28 19.86 -11.74
C GLU A 71 1.06 18.72 -12.76
N LEU A 72 0.57 17.57 -12.31
CA LEU A 72 0.59 16.33 -13.11
C LEU A 72 -0.20 16.46 -14.42
N PHE A 73 -1.39 17.03 -14.36
CA PHE A 73 -2.35 16.98 -15.47
C PHE A 73 -2.04 18.01 -16.54
N SER A 74 -1.83 19.27 -16.14
CA SER A 74 -1.42 20.36 -17.03
C SER A 74 0.03 20.17 -17.52
N GLY A 75 0.89 19.58 -16.69
CA GLY A 75 2.34 19.54 -16.92
C GLY A 75 3.02 20.89 -16.70
N GLU A 76 2.29 21.92 -16.26
CA GLU A 76 2.81 23.25 -16.02
C GLU A 76 3.50 23.35 -14.65
N LEU A 77 4.42 24.31 -14.53
CA LEU A 77 5.04 24.63 -13.25
C LEU A 77 4.11 25.53 -12.43
N THR A 78 3.59 24.99 -11.34
CA THR A 78 2.76 25.71 -10.38
C THR A 78 3.63 26.29 -9.27
N ALA A 79 3.52 27.60 -9.06
CA ALA A 79 4.14 28.29 -7.93
C ALA A 79 3.41 27.95 -6.63
N VAL A 80 4.17 27.51 -5.62
CA VAL A 80 3.66 27.07 -4.33
C VAL A 80 4.47 27.67 -3.18
N TRP A 81 3.81 27.81 -2.04
CA TRP A 81 4.48 28.07 -0.77
C TRP A 81 4.70 26.77 -0.01
N GLU A 82 5.87 26.61 0.56
CA GLU A 82 6.27 25.46 1.36
C GLU A 82 6.31 25.81 2.84
N ALA A 83 5.66 24.98 3.66
CA ALA A 83 5.68 25.08 5.10
C ALA A 83 6.12 23.75 5.71
N ARG A 84 7.15 23.79 6.55
CA ARG A 84 7.69 22.62 7.26
C ARG A 84 7.46 22.75 8.75
N LEU A 85 6.55 21.94 9.28
CA LEU A 85 6.17 21.91 10.69
C LEU A 85 6.34 20.51 11.27
N PRO A 86 6.36 20.32 12.61
CA PRO A 86 6.40 19.00 13.20
C PRO A 86 5.22 18.13 12.72
N PRO A 87 5.39 16.81 12.54
CA PRO A 87 4.33 15.91 12.06
C PRO A 87 2.96 16.04 12.74
N ARG A 88 2.94 16.36 14.02
CA ARG A 88 1.69 16.51 14.80
C ARG A 88 0.90 17.77 14.47
N GLU A 89 1.54 18.78 13.90
CA GLU A 89 0.90 20.05 13.52
C GLU A 89 0.38 20.04 12.08
N GLN A 90 0.89 19.13 11.24
CA GLN A 90 0.53 19.00 9.83
C GLN A 90 -0.99 18.89 9.63
N VAL A 91 -1.67 18.03 10.40
CA VAL A 91 -3.12 17.81 10.28
C VAL A 91 -3.91 19.08 10.60
N LYS A 92 -3.54 19.78 11.67
CA LYS A 92 -4.20 21.03 12.07
C LYS A 92 -4.01 22.11 11.01
N LEU A 93 -2.77 22.31 10.55
CA LEU A 93 -2.46 23.30 9.51
C LEU A 93 -3.23 22.99 8.22
N THR A 94 -3.27 21.72 7.80
CA THR A 94 -3.97 21.29 6.59
C THR A 94 -5.47 21.59 6.67
N GLY A 95 -6.10 21.36 7.83
CA GLY A 95 -7.49 21.74 8.07
C GLY A 95 -7.72 23.24 7.95
N GLU A 96 -6.92 24.05 8.63
CA GLU A 96 -7.02 25.52 8.58
C GLU A 96 -6.85 26.07 7.16
N LEU A 97 -5.88 25.54 6.40
CA LEU A 97 -5.67 25.95 5.00
C LEU A 97 -6.80 25.51 4.08
N LYS A 98 -7.41 24.34 4.33
CA LYS A 98 -8.57 23.86 3.59
C LYS A 98 -9.79 24.74 3.83
N ASP A 99 -10.01 25.18 5.08
CA ASP A 99 -11.10 26.10 5.44
C ASP A 99 -10.94 27.49 4.79
N LEU A 100 -9.70 27.89 4.48
CA LEU A 100 -9.40 29.09 3.70
C LEU A 100 -9.64 28.91 2.18
N GLY A 101 -10.08 27.73 1.73
CA GLY A 101 -10.32 27.44 0.31
C GLY A 101 -9.04 27.33 -0.51
N CYS A 102 -7.90 27.02 0.12
CA CYS A 102 -6.63 26.90 -0.59
C CYS A 102 -6.52 25.55 -1.30
N GLU A 103 -5.86 25.57 -2.46
CA GLU A 103 -5.45 24.34 -3.13
C GLU A 103 -4.16 23.80 -2.48
N LEU A 104 -4.22 22.55 -2.00
CA LEU A 104 -3.19 21.96 -1.16
C LEU A 104 -2.55 20.75 -1.83
N TYR A 105 -1.23 20.72 -1.77
CA TYR A 105 -0.42 19.62 -2.24
C TYR A 105 0.49 19.09 -1.13
N ASP A 106 0.75 17.79 -1.17
CA ASP A 106 1.56 17.03 -0.21
C ASP A 106 1.06 17.10 1.26
N ALA A 107 -0.07 17.77 1.49
CA ALA A 107 -0.51 18.19 2.81
C ALA A 107 -1.10 17.05 3.65
N ASP A 108 -1.74 16.08 2.99
CA ASP A 108 -2.46 14.98 3.62
C ASP A 108 -1.73 13.62 3.48
N ILE A 109 -0.47 13.63 3.00
CA ILE A 109 0.36 12.44 2.99
C ILE A 109 0.68 12.09 4.44
N HIS A 110 0.46 10.83 4.80
CA HIS A 110 0.75 10.38 6.16
C HIS A 110 2.22 10.65 6.52
N PRO A 111 2.51 11.19 7.71
CA PRO A 111 3.84 11.69 8.03
C PRO A 111 4.97 10.68 7.83
N LEU A 112 4.76 9.40 8.20
CA LEU A 112 5.79 8.38 8.01
C LEU A 112 6.03 8.00 6.53
N GLN A 113 5.00 8.07 5.69
CA GLN A 113 5.19 7.90 4.24
C GLN A 113 5.96 9.10 3.68
N ALA A 114 5.51 10.31 4.04
CA ALA A 114 6.23 11.59 4.00
C ALA A 114 7.75 11.44 4.15
N TRP A 115 8.09 10.96 5.34
CA TRP A 115 9.43 10.77 5.82
C TRP A 115 10.20 9.75 4.98
N HIS A 116 9.61 8.58 4.70
CA HIS A 116 10.25 7.59 3.84
C HIS A 116 10.51 8.10 2.42
N TYR A 117 9.58 8.88 1.86
CA TYR A 117 9.76 9.45 0.54
C TYR A 117 10.94 10.41 0.53
N GLU A 118 10.95 11.39 1.44
CA GLU A 118 11.98 12.46 1.50
C GLU A 118 13.37 11.94 1.85
N ARG A 119 13.47 10.94 2.71
CA ARG A 119 14.75 10.32 3.08
C ARG A 119 15.23 9.24 2.11
N GLY A 120 14.39 8.82 1.17
CA GLY A 120 14.73 7.78 0.18
C GLY A 120 14.72 6.34 0.71
N HIS A 121 14.63 6.14 2.03
CA HIS A 121 14.53 4.82 2.67
C HIS A 121 13.11 4.26 2.68
N PHE A 122 12.95 3.04 3.17
CA PHE A 122 11.69 2.31 3.24
C PHE A 122 11.70 1.36 4.45
N PRO A 123 10.53 0.89 4.92
CA PRO A 123 10.45 -0.07 6.02
C PRO A 123 11.32 -1.30 5.74
N LEU A 124 12.02 -1.81 6.75
CA LEU A 124 12.95 -2.93 6.64
C LEU A 124 14.12 -2.70 5.67
N ALA A 125 14.41 -1.46 5.26
CA ALA A 125 15.62 -1.18 4.49
C ALA A 125 16.86 -1.48 5.34
N PHE A 126 17.77 -2.28 4.81
CA PHE A 126 19.08 -2.52 5.42
C PHE A 126 20.07 -1.41 5.06
N GLY A 127 20.87 -0.96 6.02
CA GLY A 127 21.86 0.09 5.79
C GLY A 127 22.58 0.55 7.05
N GLU A 128 23.28 1.67 6.89
CA GLU A 128 24.04 2.36 7.93
C GLU A 128 23.35 3.66 8.34
N PHE A 129 23.28 3.87 9.65
CA PHE A 129 22.59 4.98 10.31
C PHE A 129 23.58 5.73 11.19
N ALA A 130 24.06 6.88 10.69
CA ALA A 130 24.98 7.73 11.43
C ALA A 130 24.20 8.62 12.41
N PHE A 131 24.61 8.65 13.68
CA PHE A 131 23.94 9.42 14.72
C PHE A 131 24.90 10.02 15.75
N GLU A 132 24.37 11.01 16.49
CA GLU A 132 25.04 11.69 17.59
C GLU A 132 23.97 12.01 18.65
N ASP A 133 24.19 11.62 19.92
CA ASP A 133 23.21 11.78 21.00
C ASP A 133 21.80 11.27 20.63
N LYS A 134 21.74 10.10 19.98
CA LYS A 134 20.55 9.47 19.39
C LYS A 134 19.87 10.26 18.28
N VAL A 135 20.40 11.41 17.86
CA VAL A 135 19.87 12.19 16.75
C VAL A 135 20.49 11.68 15.45
N LEU A 136 19.63 11.28 14.51
CA LEU A 136 20.02 10.81 13.20
C LEU A 136 20.67 11.97 12.41
N ARG A 137 21.86 11.72 11.85
CA ARG A 137 22.63 12.66 11.03
C ARG A 137 22.63 12.29 9.56
N GLY A 138 22.60 11.00 9.25
CA GLY A 138 22.59 10.50 7.88
C GLY A 138 22.24 9.03 7.81
N THR A 139 21.84 8.59 6.61
CA THR A 139 21.52 7.20 6.30
C THR A 139 22.13 6.82 4.96
N GLU A 140 22.82 5.68 4.92
CA GLU A 140 23.34 5.09 3.70
C GLU A 140 22.74 3.69 3.54
N LEU A 141 21.92 3.50 2.52
CA LEU A 141 21.23 2.23 2.30
C LEU A 141 22.12 1.25 1.55
N GLN A 142 22.18 0.02 2.03
CA GLN A 142 22.83 -1.11 1.38
C GLN A 142 21.76 -2.05 0.77
N ASP A 143 20.59 -1.50 0.48
CA ASP A 143 19.37 -2.23 0.10
C ASP A 143 18.61 -1.44 -0.98
N ASP A 144 17.92 -2.16 -1.86
CA ASP A 144 17.06 -1.60 -2.89
C ASP A 144 15.65 -2.21 -2.77
N ARG A 145 14.64 -1.34 -2.75
CA ARG A 145 13.23 -1.74 -2.76
C ARG A 145 12.87 -2.62 -3.96
N TRP A 146 13.59 -2.49 -5.07
CA TRP A 146 13.37 -3.29 -6.27
C TRP A 146 14.23 -4.55 -6.35
N ALA A 147 15.13 -4.78 -5.39
CA ALA A 147 15.88 -6.03 -5.28
C ALA A 147 14.92 -7.21 -5.15
N VAL A 148 15.17 -8.26 -5.94
CA VAL A 148 14.41 -9.52 -5.91
C VAL A 148 14.77 -10.31 -4.66
N ASP A 149 16.06 -10.34 -4.34
CA ASP A 149 16.55 -10.96 -3.13
C ASP A 149 17.04 -9.89 -2.15
N TYR A 150 16.68 -10.04 -0.88
CA TYR A 150 17.05 -9.10 0.18
C TYR A 150 16.97 -9.78 1.54
N PRO A 151 17.91 -9.47 2.46
CA PRO A 151 17.91 -10.05 3.79
C PRO A 151 16.82 -9.40 4.65
N LEU A 152 16.15 -10.22 5.44
CA LEU A 152 15.22 -9.77 6.48
C LEU A 152 15.84 -10.00 7.86
N PRO A 153 15.56 -9.13 8.85
CA PRO A 153 16.03 -9.36 10.20
C PRO A 153 15.36 -10.59 10.81
N HIS A 154 16.05 -11.25 11.73
CA HIS A 154 15.41 -12.20 12.64
C HIS A 154 14.50 -11.43 13.61
N LEU A 155 13.21 -11.75 13.60
CA LEU A 155 12.19 -11.04 14.38
C LEU A 155 11.65 -11.94 15.50
N LYS A 156 11.97 -11.60 16.75
CA LYS A 156 11.42 -12.29 17.92
C LYS A 156 9.91 -12.09 17.96
N THR A 157 9.15 -13.18 17.94
CA THR A 157 7.69 -13.14 17.86
C THR A 157 7.07 -13.73 19.11
N MET A 158 6.12 -13.01 19.70
CA MET A 158 5.22 -13.51 20.74
C MET A 158 3.81 -13.49 20.20
N ARG A 159 3.11 -14.62 20.30
CA ARG A 159 1.74 -14.76 19.85
C ARG A 159 0.79 -14.84 21.04
N LEU A 160 -0.25 -14.01 21.02
CA LEU A 160 -1.31 -13.97 22.02
C LEU A 160 -2.64 -14.41 21.40
N ARG A 161 -3.28 -15.41 21.98
CA ARG A 161 -4.59 -15.92 21.52
C ARG A 161 -5.40 -16.45 22.70
N LEU A 162 -6.68 -16.78 22.49
CA LEU A 162 -7.53 -17.38 23.52
C LEU A 162 -7.66 -18.88 23.30
N SER A 163 -7.74 -19.71 24.35
CA SER A 163 -7.83 -21.18 24.19
C SER A 163 -9.05 -21.63 23.37
N GLY A 164 -10.19 -20.94 23.47
CA GLY A 164 -11.37 -21.18 22.64
C GLY A 164 -11.18 -20.90 21.14
N SER A 165 -10.08 -20.24 20.74
CA SER A 165 -9.72 -20.05 19.32
C SER A 165 -9.15 -21.31 18.66
N GLU A 166 -8.81 -22.35 19.44
CA GLU A 166 -8.22 -23.59 18.92
C GLU A 166 -9.21 -24.46 18.13
N VAL A 167 -10.51 -24.32 18.41
CA VAL A 167 -11.56 -24.95 17.61
C VAL A 167 -11.76 -24.14 16.33
N ALA A 168 -10.84 -24.34 15.39
CA ALA A 168 -10.81 -23.76 14.04
C ALA A 168 -10.77 -22.23 13.95
N GLY A 169 -10.40 -21.49 14.99
CA GLY A 169 -10.17 -20.03 14.89
C GLY A 169 -11.39 -19.20 14.48
N LYS A 170 -12.60 -19.77 14.57
CA LYS A 170 -13.86 -19.18 14.08
C LYS A 170 -14.65 -18.43 15.14
N LEU A 171 -14.32 -18.61 16.42
CA LEU A 171 -15.06 -17.98 17.51
C LEU A 171 -14.54 -16.56 17.71
N ASP A 172 -15.30 -15.60 17.21
CA ASP A 172 -15.11 -14.17 17.47
C ASP A 172 -15.38 -13.89 18.96
N PRO A 173 -14.38 -13.47 19.75
CA PRO A 173 -14.55 -13.21 21.19
C PRO A 173 -15.49 -12.04 21.50
N ASN A 174 -15.87 -11.25 20.49
CA ASN A 174 -16.93 -10.25 20.61
C ASN A 174 -18.33 -10.88 20.75
N HIS A 175 -18.51 -12.13 20.31
CA HIS A 175 -19.81 -12.80 20.21
C HIS A 175 -19.87 -14.19 20.86
N ALA A 176 -18.77 -14.67 21.43
CA ALA A 176 -18.62 -16.04 21.92
C ALA A 176 -18.03 -16.13 23.34
N PRO A 177 -18.20 -17.28 24.02
CA PRO A 177 -17.52 -17.57 25.27
C PRO A 177 -15.99 -17.46 25.13
N ARG A 178 -15.35 -16.94 26.16
CA ARG A 178 -13.93 -16.57 26.16
C ARG A 178 -13.14 -17.65 26.87
N GLY A 179 -12.09 -18.16 26.20
CA GLY A 179 -11.11 -19.04 26.83
C GLY A 179 -10.05 -18.26 27.61
N SER A 180 -9.11 -18.99 28.18
CA SER A 180 -7.92 -18.45 28.86
C SER A 180 -6.95 -17.82 27.87
N LEU A 181 -6.10 -16.91 28.36
CA LEU A 181 -5.06 -16.29 27.55
C LEU A 181 -3.91 -17.27 27.34
N LEU A 182 -3.64 -17.56 26.08
CA LEU A 182 -2.49 -18.35 25.62
C LEU A 182 -1.38 -17.41 25.15
N VAL A 183 -0.17 -17.68 25.63
CA VAL A 183 1.06 -17.00 25.24
C VAL A 183 2.00 -18.03 24.63
N GLU A 184 2.31 -17.83 23.34
CA GLU A 184 3.22 -18.66 22.57
C GLU A 184 4.46 -17.85 22.21
N THR A 185 5.63 -18.39 22.52
CA THR A 185 6.93 -17.80 22.18
C THR A 185 7.87 -18.89 21.68
N GLU A 186 9.11 -18.54 21.35
CA GLU A 186 10.15 -19.52 20.99
C GLU A 186 10.40 -20.57 22.09
N ARG A 187 10.03 -20.26 23.35
CA ARG A 187 10.14 -21.18 24.50
C ARG A 187 8.98 -22.19 24.57
N GLY A 188 7.94 -22.01 23.77
CA GLY A 188 6.77 -22.87 23.71
C GLY A 188 5.45 -22.15 24.01
N LEU A 189 4.36 -22.93 23.98
CA LEU A 189 3.01 -22.50 24.30
C LEU A 189 2.76 -22.62 25.81
N SER A 190 2.09 -21.63 26.40
CA SER A 190 1.64 -21.69 27.78
C SER A 190 0.32 -20.95 27.98
N GLU A 191 -0.50 -21.49 28.88
CA GLU A 191 -1.72 -20.86 29.34
C GLU A 191 -1.43 -20.05 30.61
N LEU A 192 -1.93 -18.81 30.68
CA LEU A 192 -1.84 -18.02 31.90
C LEU A 192 -3.00 -18.37 32.82
N GLU A 193 -2.67 -19.01 33.94
CA GLU A 193 -3.64 -19.43 34.95
C GLU A 193 -3.69 -18.46 36.14
N GLY A 194 -4.74 -18.60 36.96
CA GLY A 194 -4.92 -17.86 38.20
C GLY A 194 -5.71 -16.55 38.07
N PRO A 195 -5.75 -15.74 39.15
CA PRO A 195 -6.37 -14.41 39.16
C PRO A 195 -5.86 -13.48 38.05
N LEU A 196 -6.73 -12.60 37.55
CA LEU A 196 -6.46 -11.74 36.40
C LEU A 196 -5.25 -10.80 36.59
N ASP A 197 -5.07 -10.25 37.79
CA ASP A 197 -3.91 -9.45 38.15
C ASP A 197 -2.59 -10.23 38.02
N LEU A 198 -2.53 -11.46 38.55
CA LEU A 198 -1.37 -12.34 38.42
C LEU A 198 -1.10 -12.76 36.96
N GLN A 199 -2.15 -12.97 36.16
CA GLN A 199 -2.01 -13.20 34.72
C GLN A 199 -1.38 -11.99 34.03
N LEU A 200 -1.85 -10.78 34.34
CA LEU A 200 -1.34 -9.54 33.75
C LEU A 200 0.10 -9.25 34.18
N GLU A 201 0.46 -9.49 35.44
CA GLU A 201 1.84 -9.37 35.93
C GLU A 201 2.77 -10.37 35.24
N THR A 202 2.30 -11.61 35.06
CA THR A 202 3.04 -12.64 34.33
C THR A 202 3.25 -12.24 32.86
N LEU A 203 2.21 -11.72 32.20
CA LEU A 203 2.33 -11.21 30.83
C LEU A 203 3.30 -10.02 30.75
N ALA A 204 3.20 -9.07 31.69
CA ALA A 204 4.08 -7.91 31.76
C ALA A 204 5.55 -8.30 31.88
N ARG A 205 5.83 -9.24 32.80
CA ARG A 205 7.16 -9.80 33.01
C ARG A 205 7.70 -10.46 31.75
N ARG A 206 6.91 -11.30 31.08
CA ARG A 206 7.34 -11.96 29.83
C ARG A 206 7.59 -10.98 28.69
N LEU A 207 6.75 -9.96 28.53
CA LEU A 207 6.96 -8.91 27.53
C LEU A 207 8.29 -8.17 27.75
N ALA A 208 8.67 -7.95 29.01
CA ALA A 208 9.91 -7.29 29.40
C ALA A 208 11.14 -8.22 29.29
N GLU A 209 11.03 -9.48 29.72
CA GLU A 209 12.13 -10.44 29.72
C GLU A 209 12.47 -10.95 28.31
N GLU A 210 11.45 -11.22 27.49
CA GLU A 210 11.64 -11.80 26.15
C GLU A 210 11.81 -10.72 25.08
N ASP A 211 11.39 -9.47 25.36
CA ASP A 211 11.36 -8.32 24.46
C ASP A 211 11.09 -8.68 22.96
N PRO A 212 9.88 -9.20 22.64
CA PRO A 212 9.50 -9.51 21.26
C PRO A 212 9.52 -8.28 20.34
N ASP A 213 9.94 -8.46 19.10
CA ASP A 213 9.81 -7.44 18.05
C ASP A 213 8.39 -7.41 17.48
N VAL A 214 7.75 -8.57 17.40
CA VAL A 214 6.39 -8.73 16.87
C VAL A 214 5.48 -9.33 17.93
N LEU A 215 4.38 -8.63 18.22
CA LEU A 215 3.25 -9.14 18.96
C LEU A 215 2.17 -9.55 17.95
N GLU A 216 2.07 -10.85 17.68
CA GLU A 216 1.04 -11.41 16.82
C GLU A 216 -0.19 -11.76 17.66
N THR A 217 -1.38 -11.41 17.19
CA THR A 217 -2.61 -11.58 17.96
C THR A 217 -3.73 -12.15 17.12
N GLU A 218 -4.67 -12.84 17.78
CA GLU A 218 -5.99 -13.13 17.19
C GLU A 218 -7.02 -12.18 17.78
N TRP A 219 -7.68 -11.38 16.94
CA TRP A 219 -8.65 -10.37 17.37
C TRP A 219 -8.03 -9.29 18.29
N GLY A 220 -6.73 -9.04 18.11
CA GLY A 220 -5.93 -8.06 18.85
C GLY A 220 -6.50 -6.65 18.79
N ASP A 221 -6.89 -6.22 17.61
CA ASP A 221 -7.38 -4.88 17.37
C ASP A 221 -8.79 -4.67 17.95
N SER A 222 -9.68 -5.63 17.70
CA SER A 222 -11.10 -5.51 18.04
C SER A 222 -11.39 -5.80 19.51
N TRP A 223 -10.60 -6.69 20.13
CA TRP A 223 -10.96 -7.23 21.44
C TRP A 223 -9.77 -7.43 22.37
N LEU A 224 -8.76 -8.21 21.96
CA LEU A 224 -7.75 -8.73 22.90
C LEU A 224 -6.87 -7.63 23.50
N LEU A 225 -6.29 -6.73 22.70
CA LEU A 225 -5.51 -5.64 23.27
C LEU A 225 -6.37 -4.64 24.05
N PRO A 226 -7.55 -4.19 23.56
CA PRO A 226 -8.46 -3.37 24.37
C PRO A 226 -8.82 -4.00 25.73
N ALA A 227 -9.11 -5.30 25.75
CA ALA A 227 -9.46 -6.04 26.95
C ALA A 227 -8.28 -6.11 27.93
N LEU A 228 -7.08 -6.41 27.43
CA LEU A 228 -5.85 -6.45 28.24
C LEU A 228 -5.50 -5.08 28.79
N THR A 229 -5.54 -4.01 27.99
CA THR A 229 -5.26 -2.65 28.47
C THR A 229 -6.28 -2.19 29.49
N GLY A 230 -7.57 -2.45 29.26
CA GLY A 230 -8.62 -2.09 30.23
C GLY A 230 -8.53 -2.91 31.52
N ALA A 231 -8.14 -4.19 31.45
CA ALA A 231 -7.91 -5.02 32.62
C ALA A 231 -6.68 -4.55 33.41
N ALA A 232 -5.58 -4.24 32.73
CA ALA A 232 -4.36 -3.69 33.31
C ALA A 232 -4.62 -2.38 34.06
N GLU A 233 -5.42 -1.47 33.48
CA GLU A 233 -5.83 -0.24 34.15
C GLU A 233 -6.65 -0.50 35.43
N ARG A 234 -7.61 -1.44 35.39
CA ARG A 234 -8.42 -1.81 36.57
C ARG A 234 -7.59 -2.47 37.68
N CYS A 235 -6.68 -3.37 37.29
CA CYS A 235 -5.79 -4.08 38.22
C CYS A 235 -4.57 -3.25 38.62
N LYS A 236 -4.37 -2.05 38.06
CA LYS A 236 -3.20 -1.19 38.26
C LYS A 236 -1.87 -1.87 37.92
N VAL A 237 -1.88 -2.77 36.93
CA VAL A 237 -0.69 -3.45 36.41
C VAL A 237 -0.20 -2.70 35.18
N ALA A 238 1.10 -2.39 35.12
CA ALA A 238 1.68 -1.76 33.94
C ALA A 238 2.03 -2.83 32.88
N LEU A 239 1.36 -2.80 31.73
CA LEU A 239 1.69 -3.67 30.59
C LEU A 239 2.64 -2.95 29.61
N PRO A 240 3.89 -3.40 29.45
CA PRO A 240 4.87 -2.78 28.54
C PRO A 240 4.65 -3.24 27.09
N LEU A 241 3.48 -2.94 26.52
CA LEU A 241 3.13 -3.33 25.14
C LEU A 241 3.97 -2.59 24.09
N SER A 242 4.44 -1.37 24.37
CA SER A 242 5.30 -0.59 23.47
C SER A 242 6.66 -0.35 24.11
N ARG A 243 7.72 -0.31 23.29
CA ARG A 243 9.07 0.07 23.75
C ARG A 243 9.17 1.57 24.06
N ASP A 244 8.40 2.42 23.38
CA ASP A 244 8.27 3.85 23.74
C ASP A 244 7.05 4.09 24.65
N PRO A 245 7.25 4.34 25.96
CA PRO A 245 6.16 4.60 26.91
C PRO A 245 5.65 6.06 26.86
N SER A 246 6.29 6.95 26.10
CA SER A 246 5.98 8.39 26.10
C SER A 246 4.61 8.74 25.48
N GLN A 247 3.99 7.78 24.80
CA GLN A 247 2.70 7.96 24.15
C GLN A 247 1.76 6.82 24.51
N ARG A 248 0.60 7.16 25.06
CA ARG A 248 -0.46 6.18 25.33
C ARG A 248 -0.87 5.45 24.06
N LEU A 249 -1.20 4.17 24.20
CA LEU A 249 -1.86 3.42 23.15
C LEU A 249 -3.20 4.07 22.87
N LYS A 250 -3.44 4.39 21.60
CA LYS A 250 -4.72 4.91 21.13
C LYS A 250 -5.16 4.02 19.98
N ALA A 251 -6.31 3.38 20.13
CA ALA A 251 -6.97 2.72 19.01
C ALA A 251 -7.39 3.79 17.99
N GLN A 252 -7.13 3.54 16.71
CA GLN A 252 -7.82 4.24 15.64
C GLN A 252 -9.29 3.80 15.61
N ASP A 253 -10.17 4.69 15.20
CA ASP A 253 -11.60 4.41 15.11
C ASP A 253 -11.88 3.35 14.03
N SER A 254 -12.92 2.54 14.26
CA SER A 254 -13.43 1.62 13.25
C SER A 254 -14.04 2.40 12.09
N ARG A 255 -14.02 1.82 10.89
CA ARG A 255 -14.63 2.42 9.69
C ARG A 255 -15.48 1.43 8.93
N THR A 256 -16.57 1.92 8.36
CA THR A 256 -17.38 1.18 7.38
C THR A 256 -17.23 1.87 6.04
N PHE A 257 -16.92 1.11 4.99
CA PHE A 257 -16.89 1.62 3.62
C PHE A 257 -17.67 0.70 2.68
N TYR A 258 -18.26 1.29 1.65
CA TYR A 258 -19.04 0.56 0.65
C TYR A 258 -18.16 0.25 -0.57
N THR A 259 -18.15 -1.00 -1.02
CA THR A 259 -17.42 -1.43 -2.21
C THR A 259 -18.19 -2.56 -2.90
N TYR A 260 -18.36 -2.47 -4.23
CA TYR A 260 -19.09 -3.45 -5.04
C TYR A 260 -20.48 -3.82 -4.46
N GLY A 261 -21.24 -2.82 -4.00
CA GLY A 261 -22.58 -3.02 -3.42
C GLY A 261 -22.59 -3.67 -2.02
N ARG A 262 -21.43 -3.89 -1.38
CA ARG A 262 -21.31 -4.45 -0.04
C ARG A 262 -20.75 -3.43 0.96
N ALA A 263 -21.33 -3.40 2.16
CA ALA A 263 -20.73 -2.70 3.29
C ALA A 263 -19.62 -3.57 3.90
N VAL A 264 -18.41 -3.04 3.93
CA VAL A 264 -17.26 -3.68 4.58
C VAL A 264 -16.97 -2.92 5.87
N TYR A 265 -17.08 -3.61 7.00
CA TYR A 265 -16.68 -3.09 8.30
C TYR A 265 -15.22 -3.44 8.58
N GLN A 266 -14.43 -2.45 8.98
CA GLN A 266 -13.08 -2.62 9.43
C GLN A 266 -12.96 -2.15 10.88
N ASN A 267 -12.48 -3.05 11.74
CA ASN A 267 -12.24 -2.76 13.14
C ASN A 267 -11.26 -1.58 13.32
N GLY A 268 -11.31 -0.96 14.50
CA GLY A 268 -10.28 -0.03 14.93
C GLY A 268 -8.89 -0.67 14.88
N SER A 269 -7.83 0.11 15.05
CA SER A 269 -6.46 -0.40 14.90
C SER A 269 -5.54 0.07 15.99
N ILE A 270 -4.79 -0.83 16.59
CA ILE A 270 -3.83 -0.52 17.66
C ILE A 270 -2.42 -0.67 17.12
N TYR A 271 -1.67 0.42 17.17
CA TYR A 271 -0.27 0.49 16.75
C TYR A 271 0.62 0.53 17.99
N LEU A 272 1.56 -0.41 18.06
CA LEU A 272 2.62 -0.41 19.05
C LEU A 272 3.81 0.40 18.52
N ARG A 273 4.71 0.79 19.42
CA ARG A 273 5.82 1.71 19.14
C ARG A 273 7.14 1.06 19.50
N GLY A 274 8.00 0.90 18.52
CA GLY A 274 9.24 0.14 18.65
C GLY A 274 8.99 -1.36 18.75
N ARG A 275 7.77 -1.78 18.43
CA ARG A 275 7.28 -3.15 18.39
C ARG A 275 6.12 -3.17 17.40
N TRP A 276 5.95 -4.25 16.68
CA TRP A 276 4.83 -4.39 15.76
C TRP A 276 3.70 -5.19 16.36
N HIS A 277 2.47 -4.68 16.24
CA HIS A 277 1.28 -5.47 16.46
C HIS A 277 0.67 -5.92 15.12
N LEU A 278 0.61 -7.23 14.93
CA LEU A 278 0.00 -7.86 13.76
C LEU A 278 -1.21 -8.68 14.21
N ASP A 279 -2.41 -8.18 13.94
CA ASP A 279 -3.65 -8.93 14.14
C ASP A 279 -3.91 -9.80 12.90
N VAL A 280 -3.82 -11.13 13.08
CA VAL A 280 -3.98 -12.09 11.98
C VAL A 280 -5.42 -12.19 11.46
N ARG A 281 -6.39 -11.72 12.24
CA ARG A 281 -7.82 -11.69 11.86
C ARG A 281 -8.19 -10.38 11.15
N ASN A 282 -7.50 -9.29 11.46
CA ASN A 282 -7.74 -7.95 10.88
C ASN A 282 -6.75 -7.58 9.74
N SER A 283 -5.98 -8.53 9.21
CA SER A 283 -4.96 -8.28 8.19
C SER A 283 -5.18 -9.11 6.92
N PHE A 284 -5.70 -8.46 5.88
CA PHE A 284 -5.89 -9.07 4.55
C PHE A 284 -4.55 -9.53 3.95
N MET A 285 -3.55 -8.64 3.94
CA MET A 285 -2.26 -8.93 3.30
C MET A 285 -1.53 -10.08 3.99
N LEU A 286 -1.58 -10.14 5.32
CA LEU A 286 -0.96 -11.23 6.08
C LEU A 286 -1.66 -12.57 5.80
N ARG A 287 -3.00 -12.57 5.70
CA ARG A 287 -3.76 -13.79 5.39
C ARG A 287 -3.50 -14.31 3.98
N GLU A 288 -3.52 -13.43 2.98
CA GLU A 288 -3.41 -13.84 1.57
C GLU A 288 -1.96 -14.05 1.10
N CYS A 289 -0.98 -13.41 1.76
CA CYS A 289 0.40 -13.39 1.29
C CYS A 289 1.44 -13.77 2.37
N GLY A 290 1.04 -14.04 3.61
CA GLY A 290 1.98 -14.28 4.71
C GLY A 290 2.84 -13.06 5.07
N ARG A 291 3.81 -13.27 5.96
CA ARG A 291 4.72 -12.20 6.46
C ARG A 291 5.59 -11.64 5.35
N ASP A 292 6.19 -12.48 4.52
CA ASP A 292 7.07 -12.04 3.42
C ASP A 292 6.33 -11.19 2.39
N GLY A 293 5.08 -11.55 2.07
CA GLY A 293 4.24 -10.74 1.21
C GLY A 293 3.86 -9.41 1.84
N LEU A 294 3.52 -9.39 3.14
CA LEU A 294 3.27 -8.16 3.87
C LEU A 294 4.50 -7.23 3.88
N PHE A 295 5.69 -7.77 4.14
CA PHE A 295 6.94 -7.01 4.15
C PHE A 295 7.27 -6.46 2.76
N GLU A 296 7.05 -7.25 1.70
CA GLU A 296 7.18 -6.77 0.32
C GLU A 296 6.27 -5.57 0.03
N VAL A 297 5.00 -5.63 0.44
CA VAL A 297 4.06 -4.50 0.27
C VAL A 297 4.49 -3.27 1.07
N ALA A 298 4.97 -3.46 2.30
CA ALA A 298 5.48 -2.37 3.13
C ALA A 298 6.70 -1.70 2.49
N ARG A 299 7.66 -2.49 1.98
CA ARG A 299 8.86 -2.01 1.30
C ARG A 299 8.53 -1.25 0.02
N LEU A 300 7.74 -1.85 -0.88
CA LEU A 300 7.35 -1.24 -2.15
C LEU A 300 6.56 0.06 -1.95
N GLY A 301 5.55 -0.01 -1.07
CA GLY A 301 4.69 1.12 -0.76
C GLY A 301 5.33 2.15 0.18
N ALA A 302 6.51 1.92 0.76
CA ALA A 302 7.05 2.75 1.85
C ALA A 302 6.00 3.00 2.96
N LEU A 303 5.27 1.94 3.32
CA LEU A 303 4.21 1.95 4.33
C LEU A 303 4.73 1.29 5.61
N PRO A 304 4.61 1.93 6.79
CA PRO A 304 4.90 1.25 8.06
C PRO A 304 4.21 -0.12 8.13
N VAL A 305 4.92 -1.17 8.55
CA VAL A 305 4.47 -2.56 8.41
C VAL A 305 3.11 -2.79 9.08
N GLN A 306 2.92 -2.26 10.29
CA GLN A 306 1.65 -2.35 11.02
C GLN A 306 0.49 -1.72 10.24
N ARG A 307 0.76 -0.67 9.47
CA ARG A 307 -0.24 -0.02 8.62
C ARG A 307 -0.44 -0.78 7.32
N ALA A 308 0.62 -1.29 6.70
CA ALA A 308 0.51 -2.14 5.52
C ALA A 308 -0.39 -3.36 5.78
N ALA A 309 -0.32 -3.95 6.98
CA ALA A 309 -1.15 -5.07 7.40
C ALA A 309 -2.66 -4.75 7.37
N ARG A 310 -3.02 -3.50 7.71
CA ARG A 310 -4.42 -3.05 7.85
C ARG A 310 -4.89 -2.19 6.68
N SER A 311 -4.04 -1.98 5.68
CA SER A 311 -4.35 -1.15 4.55
C SER A 311 -5.08 -1.94 3.48
N THR A 312 -5.91 -1.26 2.70
CA THR A 312 -6.42 -1.84 1.45
C THR A 312 -5.27 -1.95 0.47
N ILE A 313 -5.35 -2.90 -0.47
CA ILE A 313 -4.30 -3.09 -1.46
C ILE A 313 -4.06 -1.81 -2.29
N GLY A 314 -5.14 -1.07 -2.57
CA GLY A 314 -5.08 0.23 -3.25
C GLY A 314 -4.27 1.29 -2.52
N THR A 315 -4.20 1.24 -1.19
CA THR A 315 -3.38 2.17 -0.39
C THR A 315 -1.89 1.99 -0.69
N ALA A 316 -1.43 0.75 -0.88
CA ALA A 316 -0.05 0.48 -1.29
C ALA A 316 0.24 1.03 -2.68
N LEU A 317 -0.63 0.78 -3.66
CA LEU A 317 -0.48 1.32 -5.01
C LEU A 317 -0.47 2.85 -5.03
N SER A 318 -1.42 3.51 -4.36
CA SER A 318 -1.44 4.97 -4.25
C SER A 318 -0.17 5.50 -3.60
N SER A 319 0.37 4.81 -2.59
CA SER A 319 1.63 5.17 -1.96
C SER A 319 2.81 5.12 -2.94
N MET A 320 2.85 4.10 -3.80
CA MET A 320 3.88 3.99 -4.85
C MET A 320 3.77 5.11 -5.89
N GLN A 321 2.55 5.46 -6.30
CA GLN A 321 2.31 6.58 -7.21
C GLN A 321 2.70 7.92 -6.59
N MET A 322 2.38 8.15 -5.31
CA MET A 322 2.80 9.35 -4.58
C MET A 322 4.32 9.43 -4.47
N LEU A 323 4.99 8.33 -4.14
CA LEU A 323 6.44 8.29 -4.09
C LEU A 323 7.08 8.63 -5.45
N GLU A 324 6.57 8.05 -6.55
CA GLU A 324 7.09 8.33 -7.89
C GLU A 324 6.82 9.78 -8.33
N ALA A 325 5.64 10.32 -8.00
CA ALA A 325 5.29 11.72 -8.26
C ALA A 325 6.27 12.65 -7.53
N MET A 326 6.49 12.43 -6.24
CA MET A 326 7.40 13.22 -5.43
C MET A 326 8.85 13.14 -5.93
N ARG A 327 9.34 11.95 -6.30
CA ARG A 327 10.67 11.77 -6.93
C ARG A 327 10.79 12.49 -8.26
N SER A 328 9.70 12.58 -9.01
CA SER A 328 9.62 13.30 -10.29
C SER A 328 9.39 14.81 -10.13
N GLY A 329 9.34 15.34 -8.90
CA GLY A 329 9.06 16.77 -8.66
C GLY A 329 7.63 17.19 -8.99
N ILE A 330 6.70 16.23 -9.02
CA ILE A 330 5.27 16.43 -9.29
C ILE A 330 4.52 16.68 -7.99
N LEU A 331 3.63 17.66 -7.99
CA LEU A 331 2.75 17.99 -6.87
C LEU A 331 1.72 16.86 -6.63
N ILE A 332 1.59 16.43 -5.38
CA ILE A 332 0.60 15.41 -5.00
C ILE A 332 -0.65 16.12 -4.47
N PRO A 333 -1.80 16.09 -5.17
CA PRO A 333 -2.98 16.81 -4.73
C PRO A 333 -3.61 16.14 -3.50
N SER A 334 -4.12 16.96 -2.56
CA SER A 334 -4.76 16.46 -1.33
C SER A 334 -6.17 15.90 -1.55
N ALA A 335 -6.77 16.20 -2.71
CA ALA A 335 -8.04 15.64 -3.15
C ALA A 335 -7.95 15.36 -4.65
N LYS A 336 -8.83 14.49 -5.18
CA LYS A 336 -8.93 14.34 -6.63
C LYS A 336 -9.36 15.69 -7.22
N ALA A 337 -8.56 16.20 -8.14
CA ALA A 337 -8.80 17.49 -8.79
C ALA A 337 -9.59 17.35 -10.10
N GLN A 338 -9.54 16.18 -10.73
CA GLN A 338 -10.10 15.98 -12.07
C GLN A 338 -11.52 15.41 -12.03
N THR A 339 -12.44 16.11 -12.68
CA THR A 339 -13.72 15.56 -13.13
C THR A 339 -13.54 14.90 -14.50
N GLU A 340 -14.53 14.13 -14.90
CA GLU A 340 -14.64 13.67 -16.28
C GLU A 340 -14.79 14.86 -17.22
N ASP A 341 -14.16 14.79 -18.39
CA ASP A 341 -14.32 15.78 -19.44
C ASP A 341 -15.77 15.73 -19.98
N PHE A 342 -16.34 16.87 -20.35
CA PHE A 342 -17.67 16.88 -20.95
C PHE A 342 -17.64 16.22 -22.33
N ARG A 343 -18.56 15.29 -22.59
CA ARG A 343 -18.64 14.50 -23.82
C ARG A 343 -20.07 14.47 -24.38
N GLY A 344 -20.19 14.27 -25.70
CA GLY A 344 -21.46 14.00 -26.35
C GLY A 344 -22.03 12.65 -25.89
N ALA A 345 -23.35 12.49 -25.95
CA ALA A 345 -24.02 11.25 -25.50
C ALA A 345 -23.60 10.01 -26.31
N ASP A 346 -23.34 10.19 -27.60
CA ASP A 346 -22.84 9.17 -28.52
C ASP A 346 -21.42 8.74 -28.18
N GLU A 347 -20.52 9.69 -27.92
CA GLU A 347 -19.14 9.40 -27.50
C GLU A 347 -19.11 8.70 -26.14
N PHE A 348 -19.95 9.17 -25.20
CA PHE A 348 -20.09 8.55 -23.88
C PHE A 348 -20.54 7.08 -24.00
N LEU A 349 -21.60 6.79 -24.76
CA LEU A 349 -22.11 5.43 -24.96
C LEU A 349 -21.10 4.51 -25.69
N ALA A 350 -20.28 5.07 -26.58
CA ALA A 350 -19.23 4.31 -27.26
C ALA A 350 -18.07 3.95 -26.32
N ALA A 351 -17.68 4.86 -25.42
CA ALA A 351 -16.54 4.71 -24.52
C ALA A 351 -16.88 3.97 -23.22
N ASP A 352 -18.08 4.15 -22.67
CA ASP A 352 -18.55 3.53 -21.42
C ASP A 352 -18.87 2.04 -21.61
N LYS A 353 -17.81 1.26 -21.80
CA LYS A 353 -17.85 -0.18 -22.02
C LYS A 353 -16.86 -0.88 -21.10
N GLY A 354 -17.33 -1.91 -20.42
CA GLY A 354 -16.52 -2.80 -19.61
C GLY A 354 -15.56 -3.70 -20.42
N GLY A 355 -15.02 -4.70 -19.75
CA GLY A 355 -14.28 -5.79 -20.40
C GLY A 355 -15.16 -6.58 -21.37
N LEU A 356 -14.55 -7.23 -22.36
CA LEU A 356 -15.29 -8.05 -23.32
C LEU A 356 -15.88 -9.26 -22.59
N ALA A 357 -17.16 -9.51 -22.81
CA ALA A 357 -17.79 -10.79 -22.55
C ALA A 357 -18.35 -11.29 -23.88
N TYR A 358 -17.71 -12.30 -24.44
CA TYR A 358 -18.14 -12.93 -25.69
C TYR A 358 -19.25 -13.93 -25.39
N GLU A 359 -20.27 -14.03 -26.23
CA GLU A 359 -21.34 -15.02 -26.02
C GLU A 359 -20.75 -16.43 -26.06
N ALA A 360 -21.02 -17.23 -25.02
CA ALA A 360 -20.51 -18.59 -24.96
C ALA A 360 -21.25 -19.49 -25.95
N ASP A 361 -20.52 -20.32 -26.68
CA ASP A 361 -21.10 -21.37 -27.50
C ASP A 361 -21.69 -22.47 -26.60
N VAL A 362 -23.01 -22.45 -26.40
CA VAL A 362 -23.68 -23.34 -25.46
C VAL A 362 -23.74 -24.76 -26.00
N GLY A 363 -23.07 -25.68 -25.32
CA GLY A 363 -23.05 -27.09 -25.69
C GLY A 363 -22.15 -27.91 -24.77
N TRP A 364 -22.06 -29.22 -25.04
CA TRP A 364 -21.04 -30.07 -24.45
C TRP A 364 -19.80 -30.05 -25.34
N HIS A 365 -18.67 -29.64 -24.77
CA HIS A 365 -17.38 -29.51 -25.47
C HIS A 365 -16.34 -30.39 -24.79
N GLY A 366 -15.50 -31.04 -25.58
CA GLY A 366 -14.40 -31.89 -25.11
C GLY A 366 -13.05 -31.21 -25.31
N GLU A 367 -12.06 -31.53 -24.47
CA GLU A 367 -10.66 -31.07 -24.67
C GLU A 367 -10.50 -29.54 -24.76
N VAL A 368 -11.25 -28.79 -23.95
CA VAL A 368 -11.18 -27.32 -23.90
C VAL A 368 -10.00 -26.85 -23.04
N VAL A 369 -9.28 -25.84 -23.52
CA VAL A 369 -8.21 -25.16 -22.76
C VAL A 369 -8.58 -23.71 -22.49
N GLU A 370 -8.30 -23.27 -21.27
CA GLU A 370 -8.36 -21.87 -20.87
C GLU A 370 -6.97 -21.22 -20.98
N TYR A 371 -6.89 -20.09 -21.69
CA TYR A 371 -5.73 -19.20 -21.66
C TYR A 371 -6.09 -17.93 -20.90
N ASP A 372 -5.44 -17.72 -19.76
CA ASP A 372 -5.53 -16.50 -18.93
C ASP A 372 -4.32 -15.58 -19.22
N PHE A 373 -4.61 -14.36 -19.69
CA PHE A 373 -3.61 -13.33 -19.93
C PHE A 373 -3.11 -12.75 -18.59
N ALA A 374 -2.02 -13.33 -18.08
CA ALA A 374 -1.44 -12.94 -16.81
C ALA A 374 -1.19 -11.43 -16.68
N SER A 375 -1.98 -10.75 -15.83
CA SER A 375 -1.89 -9.31 -15.59
C SER A 375 -2.09 -8.46 -16.85
N MET A 376 -3.06 -8.84 -17.69
CA MET A 376 -3.39 -8.15 -18.94
C MET A 376 -3.52 -6.63 -18.78
N TYR A 377 -4.42 -6.15 -17.92
CA TYR A 377 -4.65 -4.71 -17.77
C TYR A 377 -3.41 -3.90 -17.32
N PRO A 378 -2.68 -4.29 -16.25
CA PRO A 378 -1.43 -3.61 -15.92
C PRO A 378 -0.41 -3.63 -17.07
N ALA A 379 -0.31 -4.74 -17.80
CA ALA A 379 0.61 -4.85 -18.94
C ALA A 379 0.21 -3.89 -20.08
N LEU A 380 -1.09 -3.81 -20.40
CA LEU A 380 -1.63 -2.86 -21.37
C LEU A 380 -1.39 -1.41 -20.96
N MET A 381 -1.58 -1.07 -19.67
CA MET A 381 -1.27 0.27 -19.17
C MET A 381 0.19 0.64 -19.43
N VAL A 382 1.13 -0.29 -19.19
CA VAL A 382 2.55 -0.05 -19.44
C VAL A 382 2.85 0.04 -20.94
N GLN A 383 2.41 -0.95 -21.73
CA GLN A 383 2.72 -1.05 -23.16
C GLN A 383 2.13 0.08 -23.99
N ARG A 384 0.91 0.54 -23.64
CA ARG A 384 0.20 1.62 -24.32
C ARG A 384 0.40 2.97 -23.66
N ASN A 385 1.20 3.03 -22.59
CA ASN A 385 1.47 4.25 -21.81
C ASN A 385 0.18 4.91 -21.27
N ILE A 386 -0.76 4.12 -20.74
CA ILE A 386 -2.04 4.62 -20.24
C ILE A 386 -1.89 5.13 -18.80
N SER A 387 -2.07 6.43 -18.65
CA SER A 387 -2.01 7.18 -17.38
C SER A 387 -2.91 8.41 -17.50
N PRO A 388 -3.48 8.94 -16.40
CA PRO A 388 -4.40 10.07 -16.45
C PRO A 388 -3.91 11.28 -17.27
N GLU A 389 -2.64 11.63 -17.15
CA GLU A 389 -2.00 12.78 -17.81
C GLU A 389 -1.47 12.49 -19.23
N THR A 390 -1.62 11.25 -19.68
CA THR A 390 -1.24 10.82 -21.04
C THR A 390 -2.45 10.70 -21.96
N VAL A 391 -3.65 10.57 -21.39
CA VAL A 391 -4.91 10.49 -22.13
C VAL A 391 -5.31 11.90 -22.58
N ASN A 392 -5.76 12.00 -23.83
CA ASN A 392 -6.18 13.23 -24.49
C ASN A 392 -5.11 14.33 -24.46
N CYS A 393 -3.82 13.95 -24.49
CA CYS A 393 -2.74 14.92 -24.40
C CYS A 393 -2.72 15.88 -25.61
N PRO A 394 -2.36 17.17 -25.45
CA PRO A 394 -2.34 18.12 -26.57
C PRO A 394 -1.34 17.77 -27.70
N CYS A 395 -0.33 16.94 -27.39
CA CYS A 395 0.83 16.75 -28.27
C CYS A 395 0.76 15.55 -29.22
N CYS A 396 -0.18 14.62 -29.04
CA CYS A 396 -0.29 13.37 -29.82
C CYS A 396 -1.75 13.05 -30.24
N PRO A 397 -2.45 13.92 -30.97
CA PRO A 397 -3.86 13.72 -31.33
C PRO A 397 -4.10 12.53 -32.29
N GLU A 398 -3.07 12.10 -33.03
CA GLU A 398 -3.18 11.00 -34.00
C GLU A 398 -3.14 9.60 -33.37
N GLU A 399 -2.82 9.51 -32.08
CA GLU A 399 -2.60 8.24 -31.38
C GLU A 399 -3.89 7.68 -30.79
N ARG A 400 -4.82 7.33 -31.67
CA ARG A 400 -6.19 6.94 -31.31
C ARG A 400 -6.26 5.63 -30.55
N VAL A 401 -7.18 5.59 -29.61
CA VAL A 401 -7.59 4.39 -28.88
C VAL A 401 -8.76 3.73 -29.61
N PRO A 402 -8.71 2.41 -29.88
CA PRO A 402 -9.78 1.71 -30.60
C PRO A 402 -11.17 1.97 -30.01
N GLU A 403 -12.18 2.10 -30.88
CA GLU A 403 -13.60 2.26 -30.50
C GLU A 403 -13.96 3.48 -29.63
N THR A 404 -13.03 4.42 -29.42
CA THR A 404 -13.25 5.61 -28.57
C THR A 404 -12.75 6.88 -29.24
N GLY A 405 -13.14 8.05 -28.70
CA GLY A 405 -12.62 9.35 -29.12
C GLY A 405 -11.21 9.67 -28.58
N HIS A 406 -10.67 8.84 -27.68
CA HIS A 406 -9.47 9.13 -26.93
C HIS A 406 -8.18 8.93 -27.73
N HIS A 407 -7.11 9.59 -27.26
CA HIS A 407 -5.76 9.39 -27.76
C HIS A 407 -4.71 9.36 -26.64
N LEU A 408 -3.57 8.73 -26.90
CA LEU A 408 -2.53 8.48 -25.89
C LEU A 408 -1.20 9.16 -26.23
N CYS A 409 -0.54 9.70 -25.21
CA CYS A 409 0.77 10.32 -25.37
C CYS A 409 1.86 9.29 -25.69
N ARG A 410 2.69 9.58 -26.72
CA ARG A 410 3.91 8.82 -27.03
C ARG A 410 5.21 9.52 -26.66
N ARG A 411 5.16 10.79 -26.24
CA ARG A 411 6.36 11.62 -26.00
C ARG A 411 6.92 11.50 -24.59
N ARG A 412 6.06 11.24 -23.60
CA ARG A 412 6.45 11.17 -22.18
C ARG A 412 5.86 9.93 -21.51
N PRO A 413 6.62 9.22 -20.67
CA PRO A 413 6.09 8.11 -19.90
C PRO A 413 5.15 8.62 -18.80
N GLY A 414 3.97 8.00 -18.69
CA GLY A 414 3.00 8.32 -17.65
C GLY A 414 3.47 7.88 -16.25
N LEU A 415 2.90 8.48 -15.22
CA LEU A 415 3.10 8.15 -13.81
C LEU A 415 2.71 6.70 -13.53
N VAL A 416 1.54 6.27 -14.01
CA VAL A 416 1.03 4.92 -13.79
C VAL A 416 1.95 3.86 -14.43
N PRO A 417 2.32 3.95 -15.72
CA PRO A 417 3.30 3.06 -16.34
C PRO A 417 4.65 2.97 -15.61
N ARG A 418 5.18 4.12 -15.13
CA ARG A 418 6.45 4.16 -14.37
C ARG A 418 6.40 3.35 -13.07
N VAL A 419 5.25 3.32 -12.41
CA VAL A 419 5.03 2.51 -11.20
C VAL A 419 4.82 1.04 -11.53
N LEU A 420 4.03 0.74 -12.58
CA LEU A 420 3.62 -0.63 -12.90
C LEU A 420 4.69 -1.46 -13.62
N ALA A 421 5.53 -0.85 -14.46
CA ALA A 421 6.57 -1.55 -15.21
C ALA A 421 7.55 -2.33 -14.30
N PRO A 422 8.17 -1.73 -13.27
CA PRO A 422 9.05 -2.46 -12.37
C PRO A 422 8.30 -3.50 -11.53
N LEU A 423 7.03 -3.27 -11.15
CA LEU A 423 6.19 -4.25 -10.46
C LEU A 423 5.97 -5.51 -11.31
N LEU A 424 5.65 -5.35 -12.60
CA LEU A 424 5.46 -6.47 -13.52
C LEU A 424 6.75 -7.28 -13.69
N LYS A 425 7.89 -6.59 -13.90
CA LYS A 425 9.21 -7.22 -14.03
C LYS A 425 9.57 -8.01 -12.76
N LYS A 426 9.42 -7.41 -11.59
CA LYS A 426 9.74 -8.04 -10.30
C LYS A 426 8.83 -9.24 -10.02
N ARG A 427 7.53 -9.13 -10.31
CA ARG A 427 6.59 -10.26 -10.19
C ARG A 427 6.97 -11.44 -11.09
N ALA A 428 7.39 -11.17 -12.33
CA ALA A 428 7.83 -12.22 -13.24
C ALA A 428 9.05 -12.97 -12.69
N ALA A 429 10.03 -12.24 -12.17
CA ALA A 429 11.21 -12.83 -11.51
C ALA A 429 10.82 -13.70 -10.31
N TYR A 430 9.94 -13.21 -9.42
CA TYR A 430 9.44 -14.01 -8.30
C TYR A 430 8.69 -15.27 -8.74
N LYS A 431 7.86 -15.20 -9.79
CA LYS A 431 7.17 -16.39 -10.32
C LYS A 431 8.15 -17.43 -10.86
N ALA A 432 9.24 -17.00 -11.50
CA ALA A 432 10.26 -17.91 -12.00
C ALA A 432 11.00 -18.59 -10.82
N LEU A 433 11.44 -17.82 -9.84
CA LEU A 433 12.14 -18.34 -8.66
C LEU A 433 11.25 -19.24 -7.80
N ALA A 434 9.96 -18.91 -7.66
CA ALA A 434 8.99 -19.74 -6.93
C ALA A 434 8.75 -21.12 -7.57
N LYS A 435 9.08 -21.29 -8.86
CA LYS A 435 9.02 -22.57 -9.59
C LYS A 435 10.35 -23.32 -9.62
N SER A 436 11.42 -22.70 -9.12
CA SER A 436 12.75 -23.32 -9.04
C SER A 436 12.94 -24.10 -7.73
N ASP A 437 14.07 -24.80 -7.62
CA ASP A 437 14.48 -25.51 -6.41
C ASP A 437 15.15 -24.60 -5.36
N HIS A 438 15.00 -23.28 -5.48
CA HIS A 438 15.58 -22.32 -4.54
C HIS A 438 15.04 -22.55 -3.11
N PRO A 439 15.90 -22.49 -2.06
CA PRO A 439 15.48 -22.68 -0.67
C PRO A 439 14.34 -21.73 -0.26
N GLU A 440 14.38 -20.48 -0.72
CA GLU A 440 13.37 -19.45 -0.44
C GLU A 440 12.15 -19.46 -1.39
N ARG A 441 11.90 -20.53 -2.15
CA ARG A 441 10.78 -20.60 -3.11
C ARG A 441 9.42 -20.24 -2.50
N ALA A 442 9.20 -20.56 -1.22
CA ALA A 442 7.98 -20.22 -0.49
C ALA A 442 7.85 -18.70 -0.27
N SER A 443 8.94 -18.03 0.13
CA SER A 443 9.02 -16.58 0.27
C SER A 443 8.80 -15.88 -1.07
N TYR A 444 9.42 -16.36 -2.16
CA TYR A 444 9.16 -15.80 -3.49
C TYR A 444 7.71 -16.00 -3.95
N LYS A 445 7.08 -17.13 -3.62
CA LYS A 445 5.64 -17.34 -3.89
C LYS A 445 4.77 -16.32 -3.13
N ALA A 446 5.07 -16.08 -1.85
CA ALA A 446 4.41 -15.06 -1.02
C ALA A 446 4.58 -13.64 -1.61
N ARG A 447 5.80 -13.26 -1.98
CA ARG A 447 6.11 -11.96 -2.61
C ARG A 447 5.44 -11.80 -3.99
N ALA A 448 5.35 -12.87 -4.79
CA ALA A 448 4.61 -12.89 -6.05
C ALA A 448 3.09 -12.70 -5.85
N SER A 449 2.53 -13.29 -4.79
CA SER A 449 1.12 -13.10 -4.40
C SER A 449 0.86 -11.63 -4.02
N ALA A 450 1.75 -11.03 -3.23
CA ALA A 450 1.67 -9.60 -2.89
C ALA A 450 1.64 -8.70 -4.14
N HIS A 451 2.52 -8.96 -5.11
CA HIS A 451 2.50 -8.23 -6.39
C HIS A 451 1.21 -8.45 -7.18
N LYS A 452 0.68 -9.68 -7.22
CA LYS A 452 -0.60 -9.97 -7.88
C LYS A 452 -1.70 -9.08 -7.29
N TRP A 453 -1.78 -9.01 -5.97
CA TRP A 453 -2.77 -8.18 -5.29
C TRP A 453 -2.58 -6.70 -5.58
N ILE A 454 -1.35 -6.17 -5.57
CA ILE A 454 -1.09 -4.76 -5.95
C ILE A 454 -1.52 -4.50 -7.40
N LEU A 455 -1.21 -5.42 -8.31
CA LEU A 455 -1.53 -5.26 -9.73
C LEU A 455 -3.03 -5.38 -10.03
N VAL A 456 -3.79 -6.22 -9.31
CA VAL A 456 -5.23 -6.36 -9.57
C VAL A 456 -6.01 -5.08 -9.24
N CYS A 457 -5.51 -4.25 -8.30
CA CYS A 457 -6.22 -3.02 -7.92
C CYS A 457 -6.00 -1.84 -8.89
N CYS A 458 -4.97 -1.87 -9.75
CA CYS A 458 -4.61 -0.71 -10.57
C CYS A 458 -5.70 -0.30 -11.56
N PHE A 459 -6.38 -1.27 -12.16
CA PHE A 459 -7.47 -1.04 -13.11
C PHE A 459 -8.67 -0.35 -12.45
N GLY A 460 -9.13 -0.88 -11.31
CA GLY A 460 -10.22 -0.26 -10.56
C GLY A 460 -9.86 1.12 -10.00
N TYR A 461 -8.59 1.35 -9.63
CA TYR A 461 -8.15 2.63 -9.09
C TYR A 461 -8.09 3.76 -10.14
N LEU A 462 -7.90 3.45 -11.43
CA LEU A 462 -8.00 4.47 -12.49
C LEU A 462 -9.42 5.06 -12.57
N GLY A 463 -10.45 4.23 -12.43
CA GLY A 463 -11.87 4.65 -12.44
C GLY A 463 -12.41 5.06 -11.07
N TYR A 464 -11.64 4.95 -9.99
CA TYR A 464 -12.13 5.23 -8.64
C TYR A 464 -12.29 6.74 -8.40
N SER A 465 -13.47 7.15 -7.92
CA SER A 465 -13.83 8.55 -7.72
C SER A 465 -12.92 9.31 -6.74
N ASN A 466 -12.29 8.64 -5.79
CA ASN A 466 -11.37 9.27 -4.83
C ASN A 466 -9.88 9.00 -5.10
N ALA A 467 -9.52 8.37 -6.23
CA ALA A 467 -8.13 8.17 -6.59
C ALA A 467 -7.49 9.49 -7.05
N ARG A 468 -6.42 9.93 -6.36
CA ARG A 468 -5.68 11.17 -6.67
C ARG A 468 -5.17 11.22 -8.11
N PHE A 469 -4.73 10.06 -8.60
CA PHE A 469 -4.21 9.85 -9.95
C PHE A 469 -5.17 8.94 -10.75
N GLY A 470 -6.48 9.13 -10.58
CA GLY A 470 -7.52 8.45 -11.36
C GLY A 470 -8.14 9.37 -12.40
N LYS A 471 -8.48 8.83 -13.57
CA LYS A 471 -9.22 9.48 -14.65
C LYS A 471 -10.05 8.40 -15.36
N ILE A 472 -11.36 8.64 -15.55
CA ILE A 472 -12.30 7.64 -16.08
C ILE A 472 -11.92 7.29 -17.52
N GLU A 473 -11.51 8.28 -18.29
CA GLU A 473 -11.05 8.15 -19.66
C GLU A 473 -9.82 7.25 -19.76
N ALA A 474 -8.95 7.22 -18.74
CA ALA A 474 -7.84 6.26 -18.67
C ALA A 474 -8.34 4.84 -18.40
N HIS A 475 -9.39 4.67 -17.60
CA HIS A 475 -10.04 3.37 -17.39
C HIS A 475 -10.68 2.84 -18.68
N GLU A 476 -11.39 3.69 -19.41
CA GLU A 476 -12.00 3.36 -20.72
C GLU A 476 -10.93 3.00 -21.77
N CYS A 477 -9.78 3.70 -21.77
CA CYS A 477 -8.67 3.35 -22.64
C CYS A 477 -8.15 1.93 -22.37
N VAL A 478 -8.10 1.53 -21.09
CA VAL A 478 -7.66 0.18 -20.71
C VAL A 478 -8.68 -0.87 -21.15
N THR A 479 -9.98 -0.62 -20.96
CA THR A 479 -11.01 -1.57 -21.40
C THR A 479 -11.04 -1.70 -22.92
N ALA A 480 -10.93 -0.60 -23.66
CA ALA A 480 -10.86 -0.60 -25.11
C ALA A 480 -9.69 -1.44 -25.65
N TRP A 481 -8.48 -1.24 -25.12
CA TRP A 481 -7.34 -2.07 -25.48
C TRP A 481 -7.48 -3.53 -25.01
N GLY A 482 -8.17 -3.78 -23.90
CA GLY A 482 -8.51 -5.13 -23.45
C GLY A 482 -9.39 -5.86 -24.45
N ARG A 483 -10.48 -5.22 -24.92
CA ARG A 483 -11.37 -5.77 -25.95
C ARG A 483 -10.62 -6.05 -27.25
N GLU A 484 -9.86 -5.07 -27.74
CA GLU A 484 -9.02 -5.20 -28.93
C GLU A 484 -8.03 -6.37 -28.81
N THR A 485 -7.44 -6.57 -27.63
CA THR A 485 -6.49 -7.68 -27.39
C THR A 485 -7.19 -9.03 -27.48
N LEU A 486 -8.38 -9.17 -26.88
CA LEU A 486 -9.14 -10.42 -26.96
C LEU A 486 -9.66 -10.71 -28.37
N LEU A 487 -10.07 -9.69 -29.13
CA LEU A 487 -10.46 -9.86 -30.53
C LEU A 487 -9.28 -10.34 -31.39
N ARG A 488 -8.09 -9.77 -31.21
CA ARG A 488 -6.88 -10.26 -31.88
C ARG A 488 -6.49 -11.67 -31.46
N ALA A 489 -6.65 -12.01 -30.19
CA ALA A 489 -6.40 -13.36 -29.68
C ALA A 489 -7.36 -14.37 -30.33
N LYS A 490 -8.64 -14.00 -30.48
CA LYS A 490 -9.63 -14.79 -31.23
C LYS A 490 -9.19 -15.02 -32.67
N ASP A 491 -8.88 -13.95 -33.40
CA ASP A 491 -8.49 -14.05 -34.81
C ASP A 491 -7.23 -14.92 -35.00
N ALA A 492 -6.25 -14.79 -34.09
CA ALA A 492 -5.05 -15.62 -34.09
C ALA A 492 -5.35 -17.10 -33.79
N ALA A 493 -6.19 -17.39 -32.80
CA ALA A 493 -6.59 -18.74 -32.45
C ALA A 493 -7.37 -19.43 -33.58
N GLU A 494 -8.34 -18.73 -34.19
CA GLU A 494 -9.12 -19.22 -35.33
C GLU A 494 -8.23 -19.43 -36.56
N GLY A 495 -7.30 -18.51 -36.82
CA GLY A 495 -6.29 -18.67 -37.87
C GLY A 495 -5.38 -19.89 -37.66
N ALA A 496 -5.14 -20.29 -36.42
CA ALA A 496 -4.41 -21.50 -36.06
C ALA A 496 -5.29 -22.78 -36.05
N GLY A 497 -6.57 -22.68 -36.40
CA GLY A 497 -7.49 -23.81 -36.51
C GLY A 497 -8.19 -24.21 -35.22
N PHE A 498 -8.12 -23.38 -34.18
CA PHE A 498 -8.89 -23.53 -32.95
C PHE A 498 -10.27 -22.89 -33.11
N ARG A 499 -11.24 -23.38 -32.36
CA ARG A 499 -12.56 -22.75 -32.20
C ARG A 499 -12.59 -21.97 -30.90
N MET A 500 -12.92 -20.69 -30.97
CA MET A 500 -13.18 -19.86 -29.79
C MET A 500 -14.57 -20.19 -29.23
N LEU A 501 -14.64 -20.80 -28.05
CA LEU A 501 -15.90 -21.13 -27.39
C LEU A 501 -16.44 -19.98 -26.54
N HIS A 502 -15.55 -19.27 -25.87
CA HIS A 502 -15.89 -18.17 -24.98
C HIS A 502 -14.69 -17.25 -24.75
N ALA A 503 -14.95 -15.99 -24.40
CA ALA A 503 -13.95 -15.06 -23.91
C ALA A 503 -14.57 -14.19 -22.81
N LEU A 504 -13.83 -13.98 -21.73
CA LEU A 504 -14.29 -13.21 -20.59
C LEU A 504 -13.13 -12.40 -20.01
N VAL A 505 -13.21 -11.08 -20.18
CA VAL A 505 -12.31 -10.07 -19.61
C VAL A 505 -10.85 -10.24 -20.05
N ASP A 506 -10.12 -11.18 -19.46
CA ASP A 506 -8.70 -11.47 -19.67
C ASP A 506 -8.44 -12.96 -19.95
N SER A 507 -9.48 -13.74 -20.24
CA SER A 507 -9.38 -15.18 -20.48
C SER A 507 -10.15 -15.60 -21.73
N VAL A 508 -9.64 -16.63 -22.41
CA VAL A 508 -10.26 -17.25 -23.59
C VAL A 508 -10.33 -18.77 -23.44
N TRP A 509 -11.42 -19.36 -23.93
CA TRP A 509 -11.64 -20.81 -23.94
C TRP A 509 -11.62 -21.30 -25.38
N LEU A 510 -10.67 -22.18 -25.66
CA LEU A 510 -10.38 -22.68 -27.00
C LEU A 510 -10.58 -24.20 -27.07
N GLU A 511 -11.15 -24.64 -28.17
CA GLU A 511 -11.27 -26.04 -28.56
C GLU A 511 -10.40 -26.28 -29.81
N GLY A 512 -9.44 -27.19 -29.68
CA GLY A 512 -8.59 -27.67 -30.77
C GLY A 512 -9.12 -28.97 -31.36
N LYS A 513 -8.52 -29.40 -32.47
CA LYS A 513 -8.78 -30.73 -33.04
C LYS A 513 -8.07 -31.81 -32.20
N PRO A 514 -8.49 -33.09 -32.26
CA PRO A 514 -7.78 -34.17 -31.59
C PRO A 514 -6.28 -34.18 -31.96
N GLY A 515 -5.42 -34.23 -30.95
CA GLY A 515 -3.96 -34.19 -31.11
C GLY A 515 -3.34 -32.80 -31.33
N THR A 516 -4.12 -31.72 -31.13
CA THR A 516 -3.60 -30.35 -31.21
C THR A 516 -2.62 -30.07 -30.06
N ASP A 517 -1.48 -29.46 -30.39
CA ASP A 517 -0.55 -28.94 -29.40
C ASP A 517 -0.97 -27.53 -28.95
N TYR A 518 -1.64 -27.46 -27.80
CA TYR A 518 -2.06 -26.22 -27.18
C TYR A 518 -0.87 -25.36 -26.71
N GLU A 519 0.31 -25.93 -26.50
CA GLU A 519 1.49 -25.14 -26.09
C GLU A 519 2.07 -24.33 -27.25
N ALA A 520 1.87 -24.75 -28.50
CA ALA A 520 2.29 -24.01 -29.69
C ALA A 520 1.59 -22.64 -29.86
N LEU A 521 0.47 -22.43 -29.16
CA LEU A 521 -0.30 -21.19 -29.22
C LEU A 521 0.14 -20.13 -28.18
N ARG A 522 1.06 -20.48 -27.27
CA ARG A 522 1.48 -19.61 -26.16
C ARG A 522 2.44 -18.48 -26.53
#